data_AF-A0A4D6H6A5-F1
#
_entry.id   AF-A0A4D6H6A5-F1
#
_cell.length_a   1.000
_cell.length_b   1.000
_cell.length_c   1.000
_cell.angle_alpha   90.00
_cell.angle_beta   90.00
_cell.angle_gamma   90.00
#
_symmetry.space_group_name_H-M   'P 1'
#
loop_
_entity.id
_entity.type
_entity.pdbx_description
1 polymer ?
#
loop_
_entity_poly.entity_id
_entity_poly.type
_entity_poly.pdbx_seq_one_letter_code
_entity_poly.pdbx_strand_id
1 'polypeptide(L)' 'MNARRQLYIAGAVGASISYIFNVLAFTGEFDVIRWSVFMILFLVVFAGFEKLIEWAERTESE' A
#
# COMPACT_ATOMS: atom_id res chain seq x y z
N MET A 1 -14.62 12.15 10.18
CA MET A 1 -14.04 11.23 9.17
C MET A 1 -12.85 10.51 9.80
N ASN A 2 -12.68 9.22 9.57
CA ASN A 2 -11.63 8.42 10.24
C ASN A 2 -10.31 8.57 9.48
N ALA A 3 -9.38 9.41 9.97
CA ALA A 3 -8.16 9.81 9.26
C ALA A 3 -7.29 8.60 8.81
N ARG A 4 -7.20 7.58 9.66
CA ARG A 4 -6.54 6.30 9.36
C ARG A 4 -7.12 5.61 8.12
N ARG A 5 -8.45 5.53 8.01
CA ARG A 5 -9.13 4.98 6.83
C ARG A 5 -8.83 5.78 5.57
N GLN A 6 -8.72 7.10 5.67
CA GLN A 6 -8.40 7.96 4.53
C GLN A 6 -6.98 7.72 4.02
N LEU A 7 -6.00 7.54 4.92
CA LEU A 7 -4.62 7.20 4.55
C LEU A 7 -4.52 5.83 3.87
N TYR A 8 -5.25 4.82 4.38
CA TYR A 8 -5.32 3.51 3.74
C TYR A 8 -5.87 3.58 2.31
N ILE A 9 -6.96 4.33 2.10
CA ILE A 9 -7.55 4.50 0.77
C ILE A 9 -6.59 5.25 -0.15
N ALA A 10 -5.98 6.35 0.33
CA ALA A 10 -5.03 7.13 -0.45
C ALA A 10 -3.80 6.29 -0.84
N GLY A 11 -3.25 5.51 0.09
CA GLY A 11 -2.13 4.60 -0.16
C GLY A 11 -2.49 3.51 -1.17
N ALA A 12 -3.65 2.87 -1.02
CA ALA A 12 -4.12 1.85 -1.96
C ALA A 12 -4.32 2.40 -3.37
N VAL A 13 -4.91 3.60 -3.50
CA VAL A 13 -5.11 4.26 -4.81
C VAL A 13 -3.76 4.61 -5.43
N GLY A 14 -2.85 5.22 -4.67
CA GLY A 14 -1.52 5.60 -5.16
C GLY A 14 -0.70 4.39 -5.61
N ALA A 15 -0.67 3.32 -4.82
CA ALA A 15 0.03 2.09 -5.15
C ALA A 15 -0.57 1.40 -6.38
N SER A 16 -1.90 1.34 -6.48
CA SER A 16 -2.59 0.76 -7.63
C SER A 16 -2.25 1.49 -8.93
N ILE A 17 -2.33 2.82 -8.92
CA ILE A 17 -1.99 3.65 -10.08
C ILE A 17 -0.52 3.43 -10.47
N SER A 18 0.40 3.51 -9.50
CA SER A 18 1.83 3.29 -9.75
C SER A 18 2.10 1.92 -10.41
N TYR A 19 1.49 0.85 -9.91
CA TYR A 19 1.62 -0.48 -10.49
C TYR A 19 1.10 -0.55 -11.93
N ILE A 20 -0.11 -0.04 -12.17
CA ILE A 20 -0.76 -0.07 -13.49
C ILE A 20 0.12 0.66 -14.52
N PHE A 21 0.56 1.88 -14.20
CA PHE A 21 1.42 2.64 -15.10
C PHE A 21 2.74 1.92 -15.39
N ASN A 22 3.38 1.35 -14.36
CA ASN A 22 4.64 0.64 -14.51
C ASN A 22 4.49 -0.60 -15.40
N VAL A 23 3.47 -1.42 -15.14
CA VAL A 23 3.24 -2.65 -15.92
C VAL A 23 2.86 -2.32 -17.36
N LEU A 24 2.00 -1.33 -17.58
CA LEU A 24 1.66 -0.90 -18.94
C LEU A 24 2.88 -0.35 -19.69
N ALA A 25 3.76 0.38 -19.03
CA ALA A 25 4.97 0.92 -19.64
C ALA A 25 5.95 -0.17 -20.11
N PHE A 26 6.09 -1.26 -19.35
CA PHE A 26 7.07 -2.31 -19.64
C PHE A 26 6.53 -3.51 -20.42
N THR A 27 5.23 -3.81 -20.28
CA THR A 27 4.62 -5.02 -20.86
C THR A 27 3.49 -4.73 -21.83
N GLY A 28 2.86 -3.54 -21.74
CA GLY A 28 1.70 -3.18 -22.55
C GLY A 28 0.40 -3.90 -22.19
N GLU A 29 0.42 -4.84 -21.24
CA GLU A 29 -0.74 -5.65 -20.86
C GLU A 29 -1.08 -5.51 -19.38
N PHE A 30 -2.37 -5.50 -19.05
CA PHE A 30 -2.82 -5.46 -17.66
C PHE A 30 -3.46 -6.79 -17.24
N ASP A 31 -2.84 -7.44 -16.26
CA ASP A 31 -3.33 -8.67 -15.65
C ASP A 31 -3.92 -8.38 -14.25
N VAL A 32 -5.23 -8.58 -14.12
CA VAL A 32 -6.00 -8.31 -12.89
C VAL A 32 -5.58 -9.23 -11.74
N ILE A 33 -5.17 -10.47 -12.01
CA ILE A 33 -4.75 -11.43 -10.99
C ILE A 33 -3.41 -10.96 -10.40
N ARG A 34 -2.44 -10.62 -11.27
CA ARG A 34 -1.14 -10.11 -10.83
C ARG A 34 -1.28 -8.80 -10.04
N TRP A 35 -2.12 -7.89 -10.52
CA TRP A 35 -2.45 -6.66 -9.79
C TRP A 35 -3.09 -6.95 -8.43
N SER A 36 -4.01 -7.91 -8.34
CA SER A 36 -4.66 -8.27 -7.07
C SER A 36 -3.65 -8.83 -6.06
N VAL A 37 -2.73 -9.69 -6.50
CA VAL A 37 -1.65 -10.21 -5.65
C VAL A 37 -0.76 -9.06 -5.16
N PHE A 38 -0.38 -8.14 -6.05
CA PHE A 38 0.37 -6.94 -5.68
C PHE A 38 -0.38 -6.12 -4.62
N MET A 39 -1.68 -5.87 -4.80
CA MET A 39 -2.47 -5.10 -3.85
C MET A 39 -2.57 -5.76 -2.47
N ILE A 40 -2.75 -7.07 -2.42
CA ILE A 40 -2.76 -7.83 -1.15
C ILE A 40 -1.41 -7.70 -0.45
N LEU A 41 -0.31 -7.94 -1.18
CA LEU A 41 1.04 -7.80 -0.63
C LEU A 41 1.32 -6.39 -0.14
N PHE A 42 0.96 -5.38 -0.94
CA PHE A 42 1.10 -3.98 -0.58
C PHE A 42 0.35 -3.66 0.72
N LEU A 43 -0.91 -4.06 0.85
CA LEU A 43 -1.71 -3.79 2.05
C LEU A 43 -1.17 -4.50 3.29
N VAL A 44 -0.67 -5.73 3.15
CA VAL A 44 -0.02 -6.45 4.26
C VAL A 44 1.23 -5.73 4.73
N VAL A 45 2.09 -5.31 3.79
CA VAL A 45 3.31 -4.54 4.10
C VAL A 45 2.95 -3.18 4.73
N PHE A 46 1.96 -2.50 4.18
CA PHE A 46 1.49 -1.20 4.67
C PHE A 46 0.98 -1.28 6.11
N ALA A 47 0.17 -2.30 6.44
CA ALA A 47 -0.26 -2.56 7.81
C ALA A 47 0.91 -2.95 8.73
N GLY A 48 1.93 -3.64 8.20
CA GLY A 48 3.18 -3.92 8.91
C GLY A 48 3.92 -2.63 9.29
N PHE A 49 4.06 -1.70 8.35
CA PHE A 49 4.67 -0.38 8.60
C PHE A 49 3.90 0.42 9.64
N GLU A 50 2.57 0.41 9.61
CA GLU A 50 1.76 1.07 10.62
C GLU A 50 2.09 0.55 12.04
N LYS A 51 2.17 -0.77 12.22
CA LYS A 51 2.55 -1.37 13.51
C LYS A 51 3.98 -1.04 13.92
N LEU A 52 4.90 -0.97 12.96
CA LEU A 52 6.30 -0.60 13.22
C LEU A 52 6.42 0.86 13.69
N ILE A 53 5.68 1.78 13.07
CA ILE A 53 5.64 3.18 13.47
C ILE A 53 5.05 3.31 14.87
N GLU A 54 3.90 2.66 15.14
CA GLU A 54 3.31 2.65 16.48
C GLU A 54 4.24 2.06 17.54
N TRP A 55 5.07 1.07 17.18
CA TRP A 55 6.09 0.52 18.07
C TRP A 55 7.22 1.51 18.34
N ALA A 56 7.75 2.15 17.29
CA ALA A 56 8.80 3.16 17.42
C ALA A 56 8.36 4.36 18.28
N GLU A 57 7.14 4.87 18.06
CA GLU A 57 6.55 5.97 18.84
C GLU A 57 6.43 5.61 20.33
N ARG A 58 6.09 4.35 20.66
CA ARG A 58 6.05 3.88 22.05
C ARG A 58 7.44 3.89 22.70
N THR A 59 8.46 3.40 22.00
CA THR A 59 9.83 3.34 22.52
C THR A 59 10.45 4.72 22.74
N GLU A 60 10.09 5.73 21.93
CA GLU A 60 10.60 7.10 22.11
C GLU A 60 9.95 7.86 23.29
N SER A 61 8.79 7.38 23.76
CA SER A 61 8.07 7.95 24.91
C SER A 61 8.46 7.38 26.27
N GLU A 62 9.28 6.32 26.30
CA GLU A 62 9.89 5.71 27.51
C GLU A 62 11.26 6.32 27.82
#